data_AF-A0A3A0C1T4-F1
#
_entry.id   AF-A0A3A0C1T4-F1
#
_cell.length_a   1.000
_cell.length_b   1.000
_cell.length_c   1.000
_cell.angle_alpha   90.00
_cell.angle_beta   90.00
_cell.angle_gamma   90.00
#
_symmetry.space_group_name_H-M   'P 1'
#
loop_
_entity.id
_entity.type
_entity.pdbx_description
1 polymer ?
#
loop_
_entity_poly.entity_id
_entity_poly.type
_entity_poly.pdbx_seq_one_letter_code
_entity_poly.pdbx_strand_id
1 'polypeptide(L)'
;MVMPAWVGAAEGTAPFLRGERLSYDLTWLAIRAGTAMLDVQAVEADRDRPQVRLGMVARSSPVVTKFYPVDNRAVSTVDVESFLPLHMTFARREGKRFNDFDYTSGIVRAW
;
A
#
# COMPACT_ATOMS: atom_id res chain seq x y z
N MET A 1 -19.42 27.70 4.90
CA MET A 1 -18.46 26.62 5.22
C MET A 1 -17.45 26.58 4.08
N VAL A 2 -16.23 27.07 4.33
CA VAL A 2 -15.18 27.18 3.30
C VAL A 2 -14.41 25.86 3.31
N MET A 3 -14.44 25.13 2.20
CA MET A 3 -13.63 23.92 2.04
C MET A 3 -12.15 24.33 1.84
N PRO A 4 -11.19 23.73 2.55
CA PRO A 4 -9.78 24.11 2.42
C PRO A 4 -9.24 23.74 1.03
N ALA A 5 -8.29 24.56 0.54
CA ALA A 5 -7.67 24.51 -0.79
C ALA A 5 -6.84 23.24 -1.12
N TRP A 6 -6.98 22.18 -0.31
CA TRP A 6 -6.33 20.89 -0.52
C TRP A 6 -7.31 19.82 -1.03
N VAL A 7 -8.61 20.13 -1.09
CA VAL A 7 -9.61 19.31 -1.79
C VAL A 7 -9.57 19.66 -3.28
N GLY A 8 -8.45 19.34 -3.92
CA GLY A 8 -8.35 19.35 -5.37
C GLY A 8 -8.83 18.01 -5.89
N ALA A 9 -10.04 17.95 -6.43
CA ALA A 9 -10.43 16.86 -7.31
C ALA A 9 -9.52 16.93 -8.54
N ALA A 10 -8.56 16.00 -8.65
CA ALA A 10 -7.78 15.86 -9.85
C ALA A 10 -8.66 15.21 -10.92
N GLU A 11 -9.17 16.00 -11.86
CA GLU A 11 -9.69 15.46 -13.12
C GLU A 11 -8.51 15.08 -14.02
N GLY A 12 -8.11 13.81 -13.89
CA GLY A 12 -7.08 13.10 -14.66
C GLY A 12 -6.76 11.74 -14.00
N THR A 13 -6.79 10.66 -14.79
CA THR A 13 -6.94 9.20 -14.51
C THR A 13 -5.95 8.52 -13.52
N ALA A 14 -5.56 9.14 -12.41
CA ALA A 14 -4.84 8.42 -11.36
C ALA A 14 -5.79 7.42 -10.68
N PRO A 15 -5.37 6.17 -10.43
CA PRO A 15 -6.27 5.14 -9.88
C PRO A 15 -6.71 5.41 -8.44
N PHE A 16 -6.06 6.35 -7.74
CA PHE A 16 -6.36 6.71 -6.36
C PHE A 16 -6.27 8.22 -6.12
N LEU A 17 -7.08 8.71 -5.18
CA LEU A 17 -7.01 10.09 -4.73
C LEU A 17 -5.92 10.27 -3.67
N ARG A 18 -5.27 11.44 -3.65
CA ARG A 18 -4.31 11.78 -2.59
C ARG A 18 -5.03 11.88 -1.25
N GLY A 19 -4.53 11.20 -0.23
CA GLY A 19 -5.17 11.08 1.09
C GLY A 19 -6.24 9.99 1.17
N GLU A 20 -6.50 9.26 0.09
CA GLU A 20 -7.47 8.16 0.10
C GLU A 20 -6.99 7.00 0.99
N ARG A 21 -7.95 6.39 1.68
CA ARG A 21 -7.74 5.14 2.40
C ARG A 21 -8.81 4.14 2.03
N LEU A 22 -8.36 2.98 1.56
CA LEU A 22 -9.22 1.84 1.24
C LEU A 22 -8.99 0.75 2.28
N SER A 23 -10.07 0.25 2.87
CA SER A 23 -10.04 -0.82 3.86
C SER A 23 -10.96 -1.94 3.40
N TYR A 24 -10.43 -3.16 3.38
CA TYR A 24 -11.12 -4.35 2.90
C TYR A 24 -11.13 -5.44 3.96
N ASP A 25 -12.26 -6.13 4.03
CA ASP A 25 -12.37 -7.39 4.75
C ASP A 25 -12.05 -8.55 3.83
N LEU A 26 -11.08 -9.36 4.22
CA LEU A 26 -10.65 -10.52 3.47
C LEU A 26 -11.45 -11.73 3.96
N THR A 27 -12.07 -12.45 3.04
CA THR A 27 -12.76 -13.71 3.32
C THR A 27 -12.07 -14.85 2.57
N TRP A 28 -11.86 -15.96 3.27
CA TRP A 28 -11.45 -17.23 2.66
C TRP A 28 -12.56 -18.25 2.89
N LEU A 29 -13.24 -18.64 1.80
CA LEU A 29 -14.54 -19.32 1.87
C LEU A 29 -15.50 -18.51 2.75
N ALA A 30 -16.15 -19.15 3.72
CA ALA A 30 -17.08 -18.50 4.66
C ALA A 30 -16.38 -17.89 5.90
N ILE A 31 -15.04 -17.90 5.96
CA ILE A 31 -14.30 -17.45 7.15
C ILE A 31 -13.73 -16.05 6.89
N ARG A 32 -13.95 -15.12 7.83
CA ARG A 32 -13.25 -13.83 7.83
C ARG A 32 -11.76 -14.06 8.08
N ALA A 33 -10.98 -13.97 7.01
CA ALA A 33 -9.57 -14.26 6.99
C ALA A 33 -8.71 -13.13 7.55
N GLY A 34 -9.16 -11.88 7.43
CA GLY A 34 -8.37 -10.74 7.89
C GLY A 34 -8.84 -9.41 7.32
N THR A 35 -7.92 -8.45 7.30
CA THR A 35 -8.12 -7.10 6.75
C THR A 35 -6.96 -6.72 5.84
N ALA A 36 -7.25 -6.03 4.74
CA ALA A 36 -6.26 -5.31 3.94
C ALA A 36 -6.55 -3.81 3.97
N MET A 37 -5.50 -2.98 4.02
CA MET A 37 -5.61 -1.53 3.98
C MET A 37 -4.62 -0.99 2.97
N LEU A 38 -5.06 -0.02 2.16
CA LEU A 38 -4.23 0.84 1.33
C LEU A 38 -4.39 2.29 1.81
N ASP A 39 -3.27 2.98 2.03
CA ASP A 39 -3.18 4.38 2.38
C ASP A 39 -2.41 5.13 1.30
N VAL A 40 -2.97 6.21 0.76
CA VAL A 40 -2.38 6.97 -0.34
C VAL A 40 -1.90 8.32 0.17
N GLN A 41 -0.61 8.45 0.38
CA GLN A 41 0.03 9.64 0.94
C GLN A 41 0.59 10.50 -0.18
N ALA A 42 0.33 11.81 -0.12
CA ALA A 42 1.07 12.77 -0.92
C ALA A 42 2.52 12.80 -0.43
N VAL A 43 3.46 12.78 -1.37
CA VAL A 43 4.88 13.02 -1.09
C VAL A 43 5.22 14.40 -1.63
N GLU A 44 6.15 15.12 -0.98
CA GLU A 44 6.71 16.32 -1.59
C GLU A 44 7.32 15.92 -2.93
N ALA A 45 6.70 16.41 -4.01
CA ALA A 45 7.15 16.10 -5.36
C ALA A 45 8.54 16.71 -5.55
N ASP A 46 9.48 15.90 -6.05
CA ASP A 46 10.57 16.46 -6.82
C ASP A 46 9.93 17.21 -7.99
N ARG A 47 10.36 18.46 -8.24
CA ARG A 47 9.59 19.42 -9.07
C ARG A 47 9.27 18.90 -10.47
N ASP A 48 10.04 17.92 -10.96
CA ASP A 48 9.94 17.34 -12.28
C ASP A 48 9.22 15.96 -12.34
N ARG A 49 8.88 15.34 -11.20
CA ARG A 49 8.21 14.02 -11.16
C ARG A 49 7.17 13.92 -10.05
N PRO A 50 5.86 14.06 -10.35
CA PRO A 50 4.81 13.90 -9.35
C PRO A 50 4.78 12.45 -8.82
N GLN A 51 4.85 12.29 -7.51
CA GLN A 51 4.90 10.99 -6.84
C GLN A 51 3.81 10.87 -5.77
N VAL A 52 3.37 9.64 -5.51
CA VAL A 52 2.57 9.29 -4.34
C VAL A 52 3.17 8.09 -3.62
N ARG A 53 2.94 8.01 -2.32
CA ARG A 53 3.37 6.89 -1.48
C ARG A 53 2.16 6.05 -1.10
N LEU A 54 2.20 4.78 -1.47
CA LEU A 54 1.21 3.77 -1.18
C LEU A 54 1.66 2.97 0.04
N GLY A 55 0.95 3.08 1.16
CA GLY A 55 1.13 2.25 2.34
C GLY A 55 0.12 1.10 2.34
N MET A 56 0.60 -0.14 2.33
CA MET A 56 -0.24 -1.33 2.30
C MET A 56 -0.03 -2.17 3.55
N VAL A 57 -1.12 -2.61 4.15
CA VAL A 57 -1.08 -3.54 5.30
C VAL A 57 -2.07 -4.68 5.05
N ALA A 58 -1.63 -5.92 5.23
CA ALA A 58 -2.52 -7.08 5.29
C ALA A 58 -2.30 -7.84 6.59
N ARG A 59 -3.37 -8.09 7.33
CA ARG A 59 -3.32 -8.75 8.63
C ARG A 59 -4.38 -9.85 8.74
N SER A 60 -3.99 -11.03 9.21
CA SER A 60 -4.92 -12.12 9.46
C SER A 60 -5.84 -11.82 10.66
N SER A 61 -7.04 -12.38 10.64
CA SER A 61 -7.98 -12.31 11.76
C SER A 61 -7.45 -13.12 12.96
N PRO A 62 -7.98 -12.91 14.18
CA PRO A 62 -7.56 -13.70 15.35
C PRO A 62 -7.75 -15.21 15.18
N VAL A 63 -8.78 -15.64 14.43
CA VAL A 63 -9.04 -17.05 14.16
C VAL A 63 -7.96 -17.63 13.25
N VAL A 64 -7.67 -16.95 12.14
CA VAL A 64 -6.67 -17.41 11.16
C VAL A 64 -5.26 -17.34 11.72
N THR A 65 -4.95 -16.31 12.51
CA THR A 65 -3.64 -16.12 13.15
C THR A 65 -3.18 -17.32 13.98
N LYS A 66 -4.12 -18.10 14.56
CA LYS A 66 -3.80 -19.29 15.35
C LYS A 66 -3.07 -20.38 14.57
N PHE A 67 -3.31 -20.48 13.26
CA PHE A 67 -2.72 -21.52 12.43
C PHE A 67 -1.94 -20.98 11.23
N TYR A 68 -2.18 -19.73 10.82
CA TYR A 68 -1.46 -19.06 9.74
C TYR A 68 -1.41 -17.53 9.96
N PRO A 69 -0.47 -17.02 10.77
CA PRO A 69 -0.33 -15.59 11.00
C PRO A 69 0.10 -14.85 9.73
N VAL A 70 -0.57 -13.73 9.43
CA VAL A 70 -0.19 -12.77 8.39
C VAL A 70 -0.07 -11.38 8.99
N ASP A 71 1.06 -10.71 8.79
CA ASP A 71 1.27 -9.27 9.06
C ASP A 71 2.23 -8.73 8.00
N ASN A 72 1.70 -8.43 6.84
CA ASN A 72 2.46 -7.89 5.72
C ASN A 72 2.36 -6.38 5.71
N ARG A 73 3.48 -5.71 5.45
CA ARG A 73 3.55 -4.27 5.31
C ARG A 73 4.35 -3.92 4.08
N ALA A 74 3.74 -3.25 3.12
CA ALA A 74 4.42 -2.70 1.97
C ALA A 74 4.36 -1.17 1.99
N VAL A 75 5.41 -0.55 1.50
CA VAL A 75 5.41 0.86 1.16
C VAL A 75 5.96 0.99 -0.23
N SER A 76 5.23 1.62 -1.15
CA SER A 76 5.72 1.88 -2.51
C SER A 76 5.59 3.35 -2.85
N THR A 77 6.65 3.94 -3.40
CA THR A 77 6.59 5.23 -4.07
C THR A 77 6.37 4.98 -5.54
N VAL A 78 5.34 5.59 -6.12
CA VAL A 78 4.96 5.42 -7.52
C VAL A 78 4.95 6.76 -8.23
N ASP A 79 5.28 6.72 -9.52
CA ASP A 79 5.10 7.85 -10.44
C ASP A 79 3.60 8.02 -10.75
N VAL A 80 3.07 9.25 -10.69
CA VAL A 80 1.62 9.48 -10.81
C VAL A 80 1.11 9.28 -12.24
N GLU A 81 1.94 9.54 -13.25
CA GLU A 81 1.55 9.49 -14.65
C GLU A 81 1.57 8.04 -15.18
N SER A 82 2.68 7.33 -14.99
CA SER A 82 2.86 5.95 -15.45
C SER A 82 2.34 4.89 -14.47
N PHE A 83 2.17 5.26 -13.20
CA PHE A 83 1.85 4.36 -12.09
C PHE A 83 2.86 3.23 -11.86
N LEU A 84 4.08 3.37 -12.41
CA LEU A 84 5.15 2.41 -12.20
C LEU A 84 5.81 2.63 -10.82
N PRO A 85 6.18 1.54 -10.11
CA PRO A 85 6.88 1.64 -8.85
C PRO A 85 8.31 2.16 -9.07
N LEU A 86 8.65 3.24 -8.39
CA LEU A 86 10.01 3.78 -8.35
C LEU A 86 10.82 3.06 -7.27
N HIS A 87 10.22 2.92 -6.10
CA HIS A 87 10.79 2.24 -4.94
C HIS A 87 9.68 1.50 -4.18
N MET A 88 10.00 0.34 -3.64
CA MET A 88 9.09 -0.40 -2.77
C MET A 88 9.86 -1.17 -1.71
N THR A 89 9.38 -1.12 -0.47
CA THR A 89 9.78 -2.05 0.58
C THR A 89 8.62 -2.96 0.92
N PHE A 90 8.92 -4.21 1.25
CA PHE A 90 7.94 -5.15 1.74
C PHE A 90 8.49 -5.95 2.90
N ALA A 91 7.93 -5.73 4.08
CA ALA A 91 8.11 -6.59 5.22
C ALA A 91 7.06 -7.69 5.20
N ARG A 92 7.48 -8.93 4.91
CA ARG A 92 6.57 -10.07 4.79
C ARG A 92 6.63 -10.93 6.03
N ARG A 93 5.46 -11.20 6.61
CA ARG A 93 5.27 -12.21 7.65
C ARG A 93 4.06 -13.05 7.30
N GLU A 94 4.31 -14.29 6.88
CA GLU A 94 3.28 -15.23 6.43
C GLU A 94 3.57 -16.64 6.95
N GLY A 95 2.81 -17.09 7.93
CA GLY A 95 3.02 -18.39 8.58
C GLY A 95 4.41 -18.48 9.20
N LYS A 96 5.23 -19.41 8.69
CA LYS A 96 6.64 -19.60 9.09
C LYS A 96 7.63 -18.79 8.26
N ARG A 97 7.17 -18.07 7.23
CA ARG A 97 8.03 -17.32 6.32
C ARG A 97 8.09 -15.86 6.75
N PHE A 98 9.32 -15.40 6.92
CA PHE A 98 9.67 -14.03 7.25
C PHE A 98 10.77 -13.64 6.27
N ASN A 99 10.54 -12.59 5.50
CA ASN A 99 11.54 -12.09 4.56
C ASN A 99 11.17 -10.68 4.19
N ASP A 100 12.16 -9.81 4.14
CA ASP A 100 11.97 -8.46 3.69
C ASP A 100 12.57 -8.32 2.29
N PHE A 101 11.97 -7.48 1.46
CA PHE A 101 12.60 -7.11 0.21
C PHE A 101 12.46 -5.63 -0.09
N ASP A 102 13.45 -5.14 -0.81
CA ASP A 102 13.48 -3.81 -1.41
C ASP A 102 13.54 -3.96 -2.92
N TYR A 103 12.69 -3.20 -3.56
CA TYR A 103 12.64 -3.06 -4.99
C TYR A 103 12.95 -1.60 -5.33
N THR A 104 13.91 -1.39 -6.22
CA THR A 104 14.16 -0.10 -6.85
C THR A 104 14.21 -0.33 -8.36
N SER A 105 13.27 0.27 -9.10
CA SER A 105 13.14 0.23 -10.58
C SER A 105 14.07 -0.77 -11.30
N GLY A 106 13.72 -2.06 -11.23
CA GLY A 106 14.43 -3.16 -11.91
C GLY A 106 15.42 -3.98 -11.06
N ILE A 107 15.68 -3.60 -9.82
CA ILE A 107 16.58 -4.30 -8.89
C ILE A 107 15.78 -4.76 -7.66
N VAL A 108 15.87 -6.05 -7.34
CA VAL A 108 15.30 -6.62 -6.11
C VAL A 108 16.44 -7.02 -5.18
N ARG A 109 16.36 -6.61 -3.92
CA ARG A 109 17.24 -7.07 -2.84
C ARG A 109 16.39 -7.68 -1.75
N ALA A 110 16.75 -8.87 -1.30
CA ALA A 110 16.08 -9.57 -0.20
C ALA A 110 17.02 -9.65 1.00
N TRP A 111 16.46 -9.58 2.21
CA TRP A 111 17.17 -9.72 3.47
C TRP A 111 16.29 -10.35 4.55
#